data_AF-A0A551Z1U7-F1
#
_entry.id   AF-A0A551Z1U7-F1
#
_cell.length_a   1.000
_cell.length_b   1.000
_cell.length_c   1.000
_cell.angle_alpha   90.00
_cell.angle_beta   90.00
_cell.angle_gamma   90.00
#
_symmetry.space_group_name_H-M   'P 1'
#
loop_
_entity.id
_entity.type
_entity.pdbx_description
1 polymer ?
#
loop_
_entity_poly.entity_id
_entity_poly.type
_entity_poly.pdbx_seq_one_letter_code
_entity_poly.pdbx_strand_id
1 'polypeptide(L)'
;MPMDRSRYPKNWTSIALAIKTQAHWQCQECGLDCTPTPIADRSLKARKTLTVHHQDYNPGNNHPDNLIALCSACHLRKHSGRKGNINIGQLALFTYGSD
;
A
#
# COMPACT_ATOMS: atom_id res chain seq x y z
N MET A 1 -6.66 1.54 7.67
CA MET A 1 -5.93 1.96 8.88
C MET A 1 -5.67 3.46 8.77
N PRO A 2 -6.22 4.31 9.66
CA PRO A 2 -5.86 5.73 9.70
C PRO A 2 -4.36 5.88 10.05
N MET A 3 -3.67 6.78 9.38
CA MET A 3 -2.23 7.03 9.58
C MET A 3 -2.06 7.98 10.77
N ASP A 4 -1.50 7.48 11.87
CA ASP A 4 -1.05 8.33 12.98
C ASP A 4 0.23 9.07 12.57
N ARG A 5 0.11 10.36 12.26
CA ARG A 5 1.21 11.19 11.77
C ARG A 5 2.31 11.41 12.82
N SER A 6 2.02 11.24 14.11
CA SER A 6 3.01 11.42 15.19
C SER A 6 4.12 10.36 15.16
N ARG A 7 3.84 9.20 14.54
CA ARG A 7 4.78 8.07 14.41
C ARG A 7 5.79 8.24 13.27
N TYR A 8 5.63 9.30 12.47
CA TYR A 8 6.46 9.57 11.31
C TYR A 8 7.23 10.88 11.51
N PRO A 9 8.41 11.03 10.90
CA PRO A 9 9.15 12.28 10.96
C PRO A 9 8.40 13.39 10.20
N LYS A 10 8.64 14.66 10.58
CA LYS A 10 7.97 15.82 9.97
C LYS A 10 8.12 15.89 8.44
N ASN A 11 9.24 15.38 7.91
CA ASN A 11 9.56 15.34 6.48
C ASN A 11 9.08 14.05 5.77
N TRP A 12 8.22 13.24 6.38
CA TRP A 12 7.71 12.00 5.79
C TRP A 12 7.16 12.18 4.38
N THR A 13 6.44 13.28 4.10
CA THR A 13 5.94 13.58 2.75
C THR A 13 7.06 13.61 1.71
N SER A 14 8.20 14.22 2.05
CA SER A 14 9.37 14.31 1.15
C SER A 14 10.05 12.96 0.99
N ILE A 15 10.21 12.20 2.08
CA ILE A 15 10.76 10.84 2.05
C ILE A 15 9.89 9.95 1.16
N ALA A 16 8.58 9.94 1.39
CA ALA A 16 7.64 9.12 0.63
C ALA A 16 7.61 9.51 -0.85
N LEU A 17 7.71 10.81 -1.17
CA LEU A 17 7.82 11.26 -2.56
C LEU A 17 9.12 10.77 -3.20
N ALA A 18 10.26 10.89 -2.51
CA ALA A 18 11.54 10.44 -3.04
C ALA A 18 11.54 8.94 -3.35
N ILE A 19 10.99 8.10 -2.47
CA ILE A 19 10.88 6.65 -2.70
C ILE A 19 9.97 6.33 -3.89
N LYS A 20 8.80 7.00 -4.01
CA LYS A 20 7.89 6.80 -5.15
C LYS A 20 8.51 7.22 -6.47
N THR A 21 9.25 8.33 -6.48
CA THR A 21 9.96 8.81 -7.67
C THR A 21 11.09 7.87 -8.08
N GLN A 22 11.88 7.37 -7.12
CA GLN A 22 12.92 6.36 -7.37
C GLN A 22 12.34 5.05 -7.94
N ALA A 23 11.14 4.67 -7.50
CA ALA A 23 10.41 3.53 -8.04
C ALA A 23 9.69 3.82 -9.38
N HIS A 24 9.92 4.98 -10.00
CA HIS A 24 9.25 5.42 -11.24
C HIS A 24 7.72 5.33 -11.16
N TRP A 25 7.16 5.56 -9.98
CA TRP A 25 5.74 5.40 -9.69
C TRP A 25 5.17 3.99 -9.98
N GLN A 26 6.02 2.97 -10.04
CA GLN A 26 5.63 1.59 -10.23
C GLN A 26 5.65 0.83 -8.90
N CYS A 27 4.70 -0.09 -8.73
CA CYS A 27 4.72 -1.01 -7.62
C CYS A 27 5.97 -1.90 -7.70
N GLN A 28 6.82 -1.88 -6.67
CA GLN A 28 8.05 -2.68 -6.64
C GLN A 28 7.82 -4.18 -6.41
N GLU A 29 6.56 -4.60 -6.16
CA GLU A 29 6.21 -6.03 -6.02
C GLU A 29 5.52 -6.61 -7.26
N CYS A 30 4.61 -5.86 -7.90
CA CYS A 30 3.83 -6.38 -9.03
C CYS A 30 3.99 -5.62 -10.34
N GLY A 31 4.81 -4.54 -10.37
CA GLY A 31 5.04 -3.74 -11.57
C GLY A 31 3.89 -2.83 -12.00
N LEU A 32 2.77 -2.78 -11.26
CA LEU A 32 1.64 -1.93 -11.61
C LEU A 32 2.05 -0.45 -11.66
N ASP A 33 1.80 0.19 -12.81
CA ASP A 33 1.92 1.63 -12.97
C ASP A 33 0.86 2.37 -12.14
N CYS A 34 1.37 3.15 -11.18
CA CYS A 34 0.60 3.96 -10.24
C CYS A 34 0.91 5.45 -10.41
N THR A 35 1.35 5.86 -11.61
CA THR A 35 1.60 7.27 -11.95
C THR A 35 0.36 8.12 -11.64
N PRO A 36 0.51 9.25 -10.92
CA PRO A 36 -0.62 10.10 -10.56
C PRO A 36 -1.23 10.73 -11.79
N THR A 37 -2.42 10.27 -12.17
CA THR A 37 -3.23 10.87 -13.24
C THR A 37 -4.60 11.28 -12.71
N PRO A 38 -5.28 12.24 -13.36
CA PRO A 38 -6.67 12.54 -13.06
C PRO A 38 -7.55 11.31 -13.34
N ILE A 39 -8.00 10.62 -12.28
CA ILE A 39 -8.90 9.48 -12.37
C ILE A 39 -10.20 9.84 -11.62
N ALA A 40 -11.31 9.87 -12.36
CA ALA A 40 -12.64 10.15 -11.79
C ALA A 40 -13.18 8.96 -10.99
N ASP A 41 -12.95 7.73 -11.48
CA ASP A 41 -13.37 6.52 -10.77
C ASP A 41 -12.58 6.33 -9.47
N ARG A 42 -13.29 6.42 -8.34
CA ARG A 42 -12.68 6.33 -7.00
C ARG A 42 -12.02 4.97 -6.78
N SER A 43 -12.62 3.89 -7.28
CA SER A 43 -12.14 2.53 -7.09
C SER A 43 -10.81 2.30 -7.82
N LEU A 44 -10.73 2.73 -9.08
CA LEU A 44 -9.51 2.71 -9.88
C LEU A 44 -8.44 3.62 -9.29
N LYS A 45 -8.81 4.82 -8.85
CA LYS A 45 -7.88 5.74 -8.15
C LYS A 45 -7.29 5.07 -6.90
N ALA A 46 -8.12 4.41 -6.09
CA ALA A 46 -7.65 3.70 -4.90
C ALA A 46 -6.71 2.54 -5.27
N ARG A 47 -7.04 1.75 -6.29
CA ARG A 47 -6.19 0.65 -6.79
C ARG A 47 -4.84 1.12 -7.31
N LYS A 48 -4.81 2.25 -8.03
CA LYS A 48 -3.61 2.87 -8.61
C LYS A 48 -2.90 3.84 -7.66
N THR A 49 -3.29 3.90 -6.39
CA THR A 49 -2.55 4.70 -5.40
C THR A 49 -1.30 3.94 -4.98
N LEU A 50 -0.13 4.57 -5.17
CA LEU A 50 1.15 4.08 -4.66
C LEU A 50 1.37 4.56 -3.22
N THR A 51 1.63 3.63 -2.32
CA THR A 51 1.98 3.86 -0.91
C THR A 51 3.42 3.44 -0.64
N VAL A 52 3.98 3.88 0.49
CA VAL A 52 5.30 3.44 0.96
C VAL A 52 5.10 2.59 2.19
N HIS A 53 5.70 1.41 2.21
CA HIS A 53 5.65 0.45 3.29
C HIS A 53 7.02 0.32 3.95
N HIS A 54 7.04 0.23 5.29
CA HIS A 54 8.22 -0.11 6.07
C HIS A 54 8.38 -1.64 6.08
N GLN A 55 9.45 -2.15 5.50
CA GLN A 55 9.71 -3.60 5.39
C GLN A 55 9.81 -4.29 6.75
N ASP A 56 10.35 -3.58 7.75
CA ASP A 56 10.42 -4.02 9.15
C ASP A 56 9.15 -3.70 9.97
N TYR A 57 8.16 -3.02 9.37
CA TYR A 57 6.91 -2.60 10.00
C TYR A 57 7.07 -1.59 11.16
N ASN A 58 8.25 -1.00 11.31
CA ASN A 58 8.53 0.05 12.26
C ASN A 58 8.47 1.43 11.56
N PRO A 59 7.43 2.25 11.79
CA PRO A 59 7.32 3.57 11.15
C PRO A 59 8.42 4.56 11.58
N GLY A 60 9.15 4.27 12.66
CA GLY A 60 10.32 5.05 13.06
C GLY A 60 11.56 4.79 12.20
N ASN A 61 11.66 3.63 11.53
CA ASN A 61 12.82 3.28 10.72
C ASN A 61 12.65 3.74 9.27
N ASN A 62 13.05 4.97 8.98
CA ASN A 62 12.86 5.59 7.67
C ASN A 62 14.09 5.49 6.76
N HIS A 63 14.99 4.53 7.02
CA HIS A 63 16.11 4.26 6.12
C HIS A 63 15.57 3.89 4.72
N PRO A 64 16.10 4.44 3.61
CA PRO A 64 15.59 4.15 2.26
C PRO A 64 15.48 2.66 1.96
N ASP A 65 16.48 1.87 2.36
CA ASP A 65 16.48 0.42 2.17
C ASP A 65 15.37 -0.32 2.95
N ASN A 66 14.82 0.29 4.00
CA ASN A 66 13.68 -0.25 4.73
C ASN A 66 12.33 0.19 4.14
N LEU A 67 12.32 1.01 3.10
CA LEU A 67 11.11 1.54 2.49
C LEU A 67 10.88 0.91 1.10
N ILE A 68 9.65 0.50 0.83
CA ILE A 68 9.26 -0.07 -0.47
C ILE A 68 7.96 0.58 -0.98
N ALA A 69 7.95 0.97 -2.24
CA ALA A 69 6.78 1.52 -2.91
C ALA A 69 5.85 0.41 -3.40
N LEU A 70 4.61 0.38 -2.91
CA LEU A 70 3.62 -0.67 -3.19
C LEU A 70 2.29 -0.09 -3.63
N CYS A 71 1.59 -0.74 -4.56
CA CYS A 71 0.19 -0.40 -4.83
C CYS A 71 -0.69 -0.79 -3.63
N SER A 72 -1.89 -0.20 -3.53
CA SER A 72 -2.83 -0.47 -2.43
C SER A 72 -3.06 -1.97 -2.17
N ALA A 73 -3.16 -2.80 -3.21
CA ALA A 73 -3.36 -4.24 -3.05
C ALA A 73 -2.14 -4.96 -2.45
N CYS A 74 -0.94 -4.68 -2.97
CA CYS A 74 0.30 -5.28 -2.45
C CYS A 74 0.60 -4.79 -1.03
N HIS A 75 0.37 -3.50 -0.76
CA HIS A 75 0.50 -2.93 0.57
C HIS A 75 -0.42 -3.62 1.58
N LEU A 76 -1.70 -3.83 1.24
CA LEU A 76 -2.64 -4.56 2.09
C LEU A 76 -2.21 -6.02 2.32
N ARG A 77 -1.70 -6.69 1.28
CA ARG A 77 -1.17 -8.05 1.41
C ARG A 77 -0.05 -8.14 2.45
N LYS A 78 0.87 -7.17 2.52
CA LYS A 78 1.91 -7.13 3.57
C LYS A 78 1.35 -7.04 4.99
N HIS A 79 0.17 -6.44 5.17
CA HIS A 79 -0.49 -6.35 6.48
C HIS A 79 -1.46 -7.49 6.77
N SER A 80 -1.95 -8.18 5.74
CA SER A 80 -3.00 -9.23 5.86
C SER A 80 -2.61 -10.41 6.76
N GLY A 81 -1.32 -10.72 6.89
CA GLY A 81 -0.84 -11.79 7.79
C GLY A 81 -0.62 -11.38 9.25
N ARG A 82 -0.91 -10.13 9.63
CA ARG A 82 -0.51 -9.59 10.96
C ARG A 82 -1.64 -9.09 11.85
N LYS A 83 -2.88 -8.95 11.36
CA LYS A 83 -4.09 -8.75 12.20
C LYS A 83 -5.39 -9.21 11.51
N GLY A 84 -6.09 -10.14 12.17
CA GLY A 84 -7.55 -10.25 12.16
C GLY A 84 -8.12 -11.48 11.45
N ASN A 85 -8.71 -12.39 12.22
CA ASN A 85 -9.51 -13.52 11.75
C ASN A 85 -10.45 -13.10 10.61
N ILE A 86 -10.42 -13.85 9.51
CA ILE A 86 -11.46 -13.80 8.49
C ILE A 86 -12.77 -14.15 9.19
N ASN A 87 -13.74 -13.22 9.22
CA ASN A 87 -15.09 -13.58 9.64
C ASN A 87 -15.67 -14.53 8.58
N ILE A 88 -16.29 -15.63 9.01
CA ILE A 88 -16.92 -16.67 8.17
C ILE A 88 -17.81 -16.06 7.06
N GLY A 89 -18.45 -14.92 7.31
CA GLY A 89 -19.27 -14.22 6.31
C GLY A 89 -18.51 -13.72 5.06
N GLN A 90 -17.18 -13.60 5.13
CA GLN A 90 -16.35 -13.12 4.02
C GLN A 90 -15.80 -14.26 3.14
N LEU A 91 -15.89 -15.52 3.59
CA LEU A 91 -15.60 -16.72 2.81
C LEU A 91 -16.72 -17.10 1.83
N ALA A 92 -17.96 -16.70 2.12
CA ALA A 92 -19.13 -17.02 1.28
C ALA A 92 -19.14 -16.33 -0.09
N LEU A 93 -18.26 -15.35 -0.33
CA LEU A 93 -18.14 -14.64 -1.60
C LEU A 93 -17.30 -15.40 -2.65
N PHE A 94 -16.65 -16.51 -2.29
CA PHE A 94 -15.81 -17.30 -3.20
C PHE A 94 -16.44 -18.63 -3.63
N THR A 95 -17.62 -19.01 -3.13
CA THR A 95 -18.23 -20.33 -3.43
C THR A 95 -19.53 -20.28 -4.22
N TYR A 96 -19.92 -19.12 -4.77
CA TYR A 96 -21.07 -19.03 -5.69
C TYR A 96 -20.65 -18.27 -6.94
N GLY A 97 -20.01 -18.99 -7.87
CA GLY A 97 -19.56 -18.43 -9.15
C GLY A 97 -18.90 -19.44 -10.08
N SER A 98 -19.25 -20.72 -9.98
CA SER A 98 -18.94 -21.71 -11.01
C SER A 98 -20.12 -22.67 -11.06
N ASP A 99 -20.91 -22.52 -12.13
CA ASP A 99 -21.65 -23.63 -12.74
C ASP A 99 -20.70 -24.81 -13.01
#